data_AF-A0A926AQB4-F1
#
_entry.id   AF-A0A926AQB4-F1
#
_cell.length_a   1.000
_cell.length_b   1.000
_cell.length_c   1.000
_cell.angle_alpha   90.00
_cell.angle_beta   90.00
_cell.angle_gamma   90.00
#
_symmetry.space_group_name_H-M   'P 1'
#
loop_
_entity.id
_entity.type
_entity.pdbx_description
1 polymer ?
#
loop_
_entity_poly.entity_id
_entity_poly.type
_entity_poly.pdbx_seq_one_letter_code
_entity_poly.pdbx_strand_id
1 'polypeptide(L)'
;MKRRISAFAIPILVLGTFAWVYAQTAPATAPADTAGGEKVVTKSGLTIITLQKGAGAQTGDTVILLYTGKLTDGTVFDASSLHNNEPIKVT
;
A
#
# COMPACT_ATOMS: atom_id res chain seq x y z
N MET A 1 45.46 11.08 35.88
CA MET A 1 45.81 11.29 34.45
C MET A 1 44.53 11.18 33.63
N LYS A 2 44.07 12.30 33.03
CA LYS A 2 42.80 12.43 32.29
C LYS A 2 42.96 11.92 30.83
N ARG A 3 42.08 11.06 30.33
CA ARG A 3 41.81 10.84 28.87
C ARG A 3 40.37 10.36 28.71
N ARG A 4 39.41 11.28 28.51
CA ARG A 4 38.91 11.87 27.24
C ARG A 4 37.84 10.99 26.56
N ILE A 5 36.62 11.55 26.58
CA ILE A 5 35.37 11.13 25.94
C ILE A 5 35.59 10.80 24.46
N SER A 6 35.00 9.71 23.97
CA SER A 6 34.81 9.45 22.54
C SER A 6 33.33 9.20 22.29
N ALA A 7 32.65 10.26 21.84
CA ALA A 7 31.38 10.17 21.12
C ALA A 7 31.58 9.39 19.80
N PHE A 8 30.49 9.15 19.07
CA PHE A 8 30.37 8.49 17.76
C PHE A 8 29.93 7.02 17.77
N ALA A 9 28.72 6.79 18.27
CA ALA A 9 27.89 5.65 17.85
C ALA A 9 26.52 6.16 17.36
N ILE A 10 26.52 7.08 16.38
CA ILE A 10 25.29 7.58 15.73
C ILE A 10 25.53 7.76 14.21
N PRO A 11 25.64 6.67 13.43
CA PRO A 11 25.19 6.80 12.03
C PRO A 11 24.17 5.73 11.60
N ILE A 12 23.90 4.71 12.42
CA ILE A 12 23.06 3.57 12.00
C ILE A 12 21.56 3.87 12.15
N LEU A 13 21.16 4.73 13.09
CA LEU A 13 19.75 5.02 13.36
C LEU A 13 19.09 5.88 12.27
N VAL A 14 19.85 6.76 11.60
CA VAL A 14 19.32 7.66 10.55
C VAL A 14 19.07 6.90 9.23
N LEU A 15 19.89 5.89 8.91
CA LEU A 15 19.66 5.04 7.74
C LEU A 15 18.45 4.11 7.93
N GLY A 16 18.26 3.59 9.15
CA GLY A 16 17.09 2.77 9.49
C GLY A 16 15.78 3.56 9.38
N THR A 17 15.74 4.79 9.89
CA THR A 17 14.54 5.64 9.77
C THR A 17 14.29 6.07 8.34
N PHE A 18 15.33 6.37 7.55
CA PHE A 18 15.16 6.68 6.12
C PHE A 18 14.63 5.48 5.32
N ALA A 19 15.11 4.26 5.58
CA ALA A 19 14.59 3.06 4.94
C ALA A 19 13.12 2.80 5.32
N TRP A 20 12.74 3.06 6.57
CA TRP A 20 11.37 2.89 7.04
C TRP A 20 10.40 3.93 6.45
N VAL A 21 10.84 5.19 6.34
CA VAL A 21 10.08 6.28 5.70
C VAL A 21 9.99 6.07 4.18
N TYR A 22 11.05 5.59 3.53
CA TYR A 22 11.04 5.25 2.11
C TYR A 22 10.08 4.09 1.81
N ALA A 23 10.09 3.04 2.63
CA ALA A 23 9.16 1.92 2.48
C ALA A 23 7.67 2.33 2.63
N GLN A 24 7.38 3.40 3.37
CA GLN A 24 6.02 3.93 3.54
C GLN A 24 5.57 4.90 2.43
N THR A 25 6.51 5.46 1.67
CA THR A 25 6.24 6.45 0.62
C THR A 25 6.44 5.91 -0.79
N ALA A 26 6.93 4.66 -0.91
CA ALA A 26 7.01 3.98 -2.18
C ALA A 26 5.59 3.88 -2.80
N PRO A 27 5.40 4.33 -4.05
CA PRO A 27 4.11 4.20 -4.71
C PRO A 27 3.71 2.73 -4.74
N ALA A 28 2.45 2.45 -4.43
CA ALA A 28 1.92 1.10 -4.47
C ALA A 28 2.15 0.51 -5.87
N THR A 29 3.03 -0.49 -5.96
CA THR A 29 3.20 -1.31 -7.16
C THR A 29 1.83 -1.83 -7.60
N ALA A 30 1.60 -1.88 -8.91
CA ALA A 30 0.37 -2.41 -9.53
C ALA A 30 -0.13 -3.70 -8.82
N PRO A 31 -1.46 -3.97 -8.80
CA PRO A 31 -2.00 -5.02 -7.94
C PRO A 31 -1.32 -6.36 -8.24
N ALA A 32 -0.75 -6.96 -7.19
CA ALA A 32 -0.11 -8.25 -7.26
C ALA A 32 -1.11 -9.32 -7.75
N ASP A 33 -0.56 -10.30 -8.46
CA ASP A 33 -1.29 -11.48 -8.90
C ASP A 33 -2.06 -12.10 -7.72
N THR A 34 -3.33 -12.43 -7.91
CA THR A 34 -4.28 -12.73 -6.82
C THR A 34 -4.02 -14.07 -6.12
N ALA A 35 -2.95 -14.76 -6.48
CA ALA A 35 -2.65 -16.14 -6.12
C ALA A 35 -2.35 -16.39 -4.63
N GLY A 36 -2.17 -15.35 -3.80
CA GLY A 36 -1.77 -15.49 -2.39
C GLY A 36 -2.75 -14.97 -1.33
N GLY A 37 -3.87 -14.37 -1.73
CA GLY A 37 -4.77 -13.70 -0.78
C GLY A 37 -5.86 -14.59 -0.20
N GLU A 38 -6.42 -14.17 0.94
CA GLU A 38 -7.60 -14.80 1.54
C GLU A 38 -8.84 -14.54 0.66
N LYS A 39 -9.43 -15.60 0.10
CA LYS A 39 -10.61 -15.51 -0.78
C LYS A 39 -11.91 -15.67 0.00
N VAL A 40 -12.82 -14.72 -0.16
CA VAL A 40 -14.19 -14.74 0.40
C VAL A 40 -15.21 -14.49 -0.71
N VAL A 41 -16.29 -15.27 -0.71
CA VAL A 41 -17.45 -15.05 -1.60
C VAL A 41 -18.62 -14.55 -0.74
N THR A 42 -19.14 -13.37 -1.06
CA THR A 42 -20.26 -12.77 -0.33
C THR A 42 -21.60 -13.40 -0.74
N LYS A 43 -22.66 -13.11 0.02
CA LYS A 43 -24.03 -13.53 -0.33
C LYS A 43 -24.52 -12.96 -1.68
N SER A 44 -23.97 -11.83 -2.11
CA SER A 44 -24.29 -11.23 -3.42
C SER A 44 -23.53 -11.86 -4.58
N GLY A 45 -22.61 -12.80 -4.32
CA GLY A 45 -21.76 -13.42 -5.35
C GLY A 45 -20.47 -12.64 -5.63
N LEU A 46 -20.21 -11.54 -4.93
CA LEU A 46 -18.94 -10.82 -5.05
C LEU A 46 -17.81 -11.67 -4.47
N THR A 47 -16.78 -11.90 -5.27
CA THR A 47 -15.54 -12.55 -4.82
C THR A 47 -14.52 -11.50 -4.45
N ILE A 48 -14.01 -11.56 -3.23
CA ILE A 48 -12.97 -10.67 -2.71
C ILE A 48 -11.76 -11.52 -2.37
N ILE A 49 -10.58 -11.12 -2.85
CA ILE A 49 -9.30 -11.72 -2.47
C ILE A 49 -8.51 -10.67 -1.71
N THR A 50 -8.34 -10.88 -0.40
CA THR A 50 -7.62 -9.94 0.47
C THR A 50 -6.14 -10.27 0.45
N LEU A 51 -5.34 -9.42 -0.20
CA LEU A 51 -3.88 -9.55 -0.24
C LEU A 51 -3.22 -9.04 1.05
N GLN A 52 -3.76 -7.95 1.60
CA GLN A 52 -3.30 -7.34 2.84
C GLN A 52 -4.51 -6.86 3.65
N LYS A 53 -4.61 -7.31 4.90
CA LYS A 53 -5.71 -6.94 5.79
C LYS A 53 -5.40 -5.62 6.49
N GLY A 54 -6.28 -4.63 6.30
CA GLY A 54 -6.27 -3.37 7.04
C GLY A 54 -7.40 -3.30 8.08
N ALA A 55 -7.56 -2.14 8.72
CA ALA A 55 -8.65 -1.88 9.66
C ALA A 55 -10.04 -1.87 9.00
N GLY A 56 -10.11 -1.59 7.70
CA GLY A 56 -11.35 -1.43 6.95
C GLY A 56 -11.97 -0.05 7.13
N ALA A 57 -12.80 0.35 6.17
CA ALA A 57 -13.59 1.58 6.23
C ALA A 57 -15.00 1.28 6.80
N GLN A 58 -15.62 2.29 7.40
CA GLN A 58 -16.98 2.25 7.93
C GLN A 58 -17.95 3.02 7.03
N THR A 59 -19.25 2.78 7.23
CA THR A 59 -20.29 3.53 6.51
C THR A 59 -20.20 5.01 6.86
N GLY A 60 -20.10 5.86 5.83
CA GLY A 60 -19.95 7.31 5.98
C GLY A 60 -18.50 7.80 5.91
N ASP A 61 -17.51 6.90 5.92
CA ASP A 61 -16.11 7.27 5.73
C ASP A 61 -15.85 7.68 4.28
N THR A 62 -15.01 8.70 4.10
CA THR A 62 -14.40 8.96 2.79
C THR A 62 -13.27 7.97 2.55
N VAL A 63 -13.36 7.19 1.48
CA VAL A 63 -12.33 6.24 1.05
C VAL A 63 -11.47 6.89 -0.03
N ILE A 64 -10.15 6.81 0.15
CA ILE A 64 -9.16 7.28 -0.83
C ILE A 64 -8.36 6.07 -1.32
N LEU A 65 -8.35 5.82 -2.62
CA LEU A 65 -7.68 4.64 -3.18
C LEU A 65 -7.07 4.86 -4.56
N LEU A 66 -6.06 4.04 -4.85
CA LEU A 66 -5.58 3.75 -6.19
C LEU A 66 -6.15 2.40 -6.63
N TYR A 67 -6.53 2.25 -7.90
CA TYR A 67 -7.07 1.01 -8.43
C TYR A 67 -6.62 0.74 -9.86
N THR A 68 -6.89 -0.48 -10.30
CA THR A 68 -6.80 -0.90 -11.70
C THR A 68 -7.99 -1.80 -11.99
N GLY A 69 -8.86 -1.36 -12.88
CA GLY A 69 -10.00 -2.11 -13.39
C GLY A 69 -9.61 -2.91 -14.64
N LYS A 70 -9.88 -4.21 -14.61
CA LYS A 70 -9.62 -5.13 -15.74
C LYS A 70 -10.88 -5.92 -16.09
N LEU A 71 -11.06 -6.20 -17.37
CA LEU A 71 -11.98 -7.22 -17.85
C LEU A 71 -11.41 -8.62 -17.57
N THR A 72 -12.23 -9.65 -17.77
CA THR A 72 -11.85 -11.06 -17.52
C THR A 72 -10.76 -11.58 -18.46
N ASP A 73 -10.60 -10.95 -19.62
CA ASP A 73 -9.50 -11.24 -20.57
C ASP A 73 -8.19 -10.50 -20.20
N GLY A 74 -8.20 -9.70 -19.14
CA GLY A 74 -7.06 -8.94 -18.66
C GLY A 74 -6.95 -7.53 -19.25
N THR A 75 -7.80 -7.14 -20.21
CA THR A 75 -7.83 -5.79 -20.77
C THR A 75 -8.11 -4.77 -19.67
N VAL A 76 -7.19 -3.83 -19.47
CA VAL A 76 -7.37 -2.70 -18.55
C VAL A 76 -8.34 -1.71 -19.20
N PHE A 77 -9.45 -1.41 -18.52
CA PHE A 77 -10.40 -0.39 -18.99
C PHE A 77 -10.22 0.95 -18.26
N ASP A 78 -9.67 0.93 -17.05
CA ASP A 78 -9.36 2.12 -16.26
C ASP A 78 -8.32 1.82 -15.17
N ALA A 79 -7.49 2.80 -14.84
CA ALA A 79 -6.49 2.66 -13.78
C ALA A 79 -5.98 4.01 -13.30
N SER A 80 -5.76 4.18 -12.00
CA SER A 80 -5.18 5.41 -11.44
C SER A 80 -3.79 5.71 -12.00
N SER A 81 -3.03 4.68 -12.41
CA SER A 81 -1.72 4.85 -13.05
C SER A 81 -1.76 5.53 -14.41
N LEU A 82 -2.91 5.54 -15.08
CA LEU A 82 -3.14 6.30 -16.32
C LEU A 82 -3.44 7.79 -16.04
N HIS A 83 -3.71 8.12 -14.77
CA HIS A 83 -4.09 9.45 -14.30
C HIS A 83 -3.04 10.00 -13.30
N ASN A 84 -1.75 9.86 -13.64
CA ASN A 84 -0.62 10.33 -12.81
C ASN A 84 -0.57 9.74 -11.40
N ASN A 85 -1.22 8.60 -11.15
CA ASN A 85 -1.44 8.05 -9.81
C ASN A 85 -2.15 9.03 -8.85
N GLU A 86 -3.02 9.90 -9.37
CA GLU A 86 -3.89 10.71 -8.52
C GLU A 86 -4.94 9.80 -7.85
N PRO A 87 -5.07 9.81 -6.51
CA PRO A 87 -6.04 8.97 -5.82
C PRO A 87 -7.48 9.41 -6.05
N ILE A 88 -8.38 8.44 -6.20
CA ILE A 88 -9.82 8.70 -6.25
C ILE A 88 -10.37 8.77 -4.83
N LYS A 89 -11.28 9.72 -4.59
CA LYS A 89 -12.04 9.87 -3.35
C LYS A 89 -13.48 9.41 -3.57
N VAL A 90 -13.97 8.54 -2.71
CA VAL A 90 -15.35 8.01 -2.72
C VAL A 90 -15.96 8.22 -1.34
N THR A 91 -17.22 8.64 -1.29
CA THR A 91 -17.98 8.94 -0.07
C THR A 91 -19.29 8.16 -0.05
#